data_AF-A0A2S9YGZ1-F1
#
_entry.id   AF-A0A2S9YGZ1-F1
#
_cell.length_a   1.000
_cell.length_b   1.000
_cell.length_c   1.000
_cell.angle_alpha   90.00
_cell.angle_beta   90.00
_cell.angle_gamma   90.00
#
_symmetry.space_group_name_H-M   'P 1'
#
loop_
_entity.id
_entity.type
_entity.pdbx_description
1 polymer ?
#
loop_
_entity_poly.entity_id
_entity_poly.type
_entity_poly.pdbx_seq_one_letter_code
_entity_poly.pdbx_strand_id
1 'polypeptide(L)'
;MAAHARLQDPVPPAARPLPGQIRALCRRVPALLVLLVLAASMPLTTGSARAEDRVTVRGNYHRETSTRVLQPLVTFRKELPDERFALETEYLLDVISSASIAAGALALGGDKVFTEMRHEATLRATTKIDDWSASAYYLYSTETDYTANSFGVSVARELLQRTATVSLSYSASFDQVYRITNNIGARSPWTSSRDTNLLQVHYLNLGYSHVLHKQVLAGVTVEGKYAEGPQDNPYRRARNGDPEIHPWVRRRLAPSLWLRAAVPGAKMFVEPHYRFYADDWGVVGHAADMRVHFRPHRNLALRLRYRFYTQSEATFWRDDGVWAADYPWRSDDPKLDDFRSHTVGLKLTWHLDGIAKFQGLGWLDGAWIQANYNHVFVRCDDLSATCSDQDFGYGPVRSTRYGDQRIGNLAFSVAF
;
A
#
# COMPACT_ATOMS: atom_id res chain seq x y z
N MET A 1 -11.51 62.67 41.84
CA MET A 1 -12.82 62.17 42.31
C MET A 1 -13.58 61.68 41.08
N ALA A 2 -14.06 60.46 40.93
CA ALA A 2 -13.87 59.19 41.62
C ALA A 2 -14.22 58.13 40.55
N ALA A 3 -13.37 57.12 40.42
CA ALA A 3 -13.62 55.96 39.58
C ALA A 3 -14.64 55.05 40.29
N HIS A 4 -15.66 54.57 39.58
CA HIS A 4 -16.47 53.45 40.02
C HIS A 4 -16.29 52.27 39.07
N ALA A 5 -15.50 51.31 39.54
CA ALA A 5 -15.34 49.98 38.99
C ALA A 5 -16.62 49.16 39.23
N ARG A 6 -17.12 48.49 38.20
CA ARG A 6 -18.09 47.40 38.34
C ARG A 6 -17.33 46.09 38.54
N LEU A 7 -17.55 45.46 39.69
CA LEU A 7 -17.09 44.12 40.02
C LEU A 7 -17.74 43.10 39.07
N GLN A 8 -16.91 42.29 38.42
CA GLN A 8 -17.32 41.05 37.75
C GLN A 8 -17.27 39.91 38.77
N ASP A 9 -18.33 39.11 38.83
CA ASP A 9 -18.40 37.89 39.63
C ASP A 9 -17.36 36.85 39.15
N PRO A 10 -16.79 36.03 40.06
CA PRO A 10 -15.82 35.02 39.68
C PRO A 10 -16.49 33.84 38.94
N VAL A 11 -16.00 33.57 37.73
CA VAL A 11 -16.32 32.36 36.96
C VAL A 11 -15.74 31.13 37.69
N PRO A 12 -16.50 30.04 37.90
CA PRO A 12 -15.99 28.85 38.56
C PRO A 12 -14.92 28.15 37.70
N PRO A 13 -13.91 27.49 38.31
CA PRO A 13 -12.84 26.83 37.57
C PRO A 13 -13.38 25.66 36.75
N ALA A 14 -13.01 25.62 35.47
CA ALA A 14 -13.29 24.50 34.58
C ALA A 14 -12.68 23.20 35.13
N ALA A 15 -13.50 22.15 35.19
CA ALA A 15 -13.09 20.82 35.62
C ALA A 15 -11.94 20.29 34.75
N ARG A 16 -10.80 19.97 35.37
CA ARG A 16 -9.69 19.28 34.73
C ARG A 16 -10.11 17.85 34.35
N PRO A 17 -9.91 17.37 33.12
CA PRO A 17 -10.11 15.96 32.82
C PRO A 17 -9.01 15.11 33.49
N LEU A 18 -9.45 14.06 34.18
CA LEU A 18 -8.60 13.13 34.92
C LEU A 18 -7.71 12.31 33.95
N PRO A 19 -6.39 12.17 34.21
CA PRO A 19 -5.44 11.46 33.33
C PRO A 19 -5.54 9.92 33.38
N GLY A 20 -6.72 9.36 33.69
CA GLY A 20 -6.92 7.93 33.94
C GLY A 20 -7.50 7.12 32.77
N GLN A 21 -8.19 7.73 31.81
CA GLN A 21 -9.01 6.97 30.84
C GLN A 21 -8.26 6.54 29.56
N ILE A 22 -7.19 7.23 29.17
CA ILE A 22 -6.41 6.89 27.95
C ILE A 22 -5.47 5.69 28.21
N ARG A 23 -5.02 5.48 29.45
CA ARG A 23 -4.17 4.32 29.81
C ARG A 23 -4.93 2.98 29.83
N ALA A 24 -6.26 2.99 29.87
CA ALA A 24 -7.08 1.78 29.92
C ALA A 24 -7.24 1.10 28.55
N LEU A 25 -7.15 1.85 27.45
CA LEU A 25 -7.28 1.31 26.09
C LEU A 25 -5.98 0.59 25.64
N CYS A 26 -4.80 1.15 25.95
CA CYS A 26 -3.51 0.56 25.59
C CYS A 26 -3.16 -0.76 26.32
N ARG A 27 -3.81 -1.06 27.45
CA ARG A 27 -3.60 -2.33 28.17
C ARG A 27 -4.49 -3.50 27.68
N ARG A 28 -5.50 -3.23 26.85
CA ARG A 28 -6.47 -4.25 26.38
C ARG A 28 -6.09 -4.89 25.04
N VAL A 29 -5.20 -4.27 24.27
CA VAL A 29 -4.71 -4.80 22.98
C VAL A 29 -3.92 -6.11 23.12
N PRO A 30 -2.95 -6.27 24.05
CA PRO A 30 -2.27 -7.56 24.23
C PRO A 30 -3.20 -8.64 24.80
N ALA A 31 -4.20 -8.26 25.61
CA ALA A 31 -5.19 -9.20 26.15
C ALA A 31 -6.12 -9.75 25.07
N LEU A 32 -6.51 -8.94 24.08
CA LEU A 32 -7.35 -9.38 22.94
C LEU A 32 -6.59 -10.35 22.02
N LEU A 33 -5.31 -10.09 21.76
CA LEU A 33 -4.41 -10.97 21.01
C LEU A 33 -4.21 -12.32 21.71
N VAL A 34 -3.99 -12.32 23.03
CA VAL A 34 -3.88 -13.55 23.83
C VAL A 34 -5.20 -14.32 23.86
N LEU A 35 -6.35 -13.64 23.95
CA LEU A 35 -7.67 -14.28 23.89
C LEU A 35 -7.99 -14.89 22.52
N LEU A 36 -7.57 -14.25 21.42
CA LEU A 36 -7.73 -14.80 20.07
C LEU A 36 -6.83 -16.03 19.84
N VAL A 37 -5.60 -16.02 20.36
CA VAL A 37 -4.69 -17.18 20.32
C VAL A 37 -5.21 -18.32 21.20
N LEU A 38 -5.77 -18.02 22.37
CA LEU A 38 -6.39 -19.03 23.25
C LEU A 38 -7.70 -19.60 22.67
N ALA A 39 -8.52 -18.77 22.03
CA ALA A 39 -9.74 -19.24 21.34
C ALA A 39 -9.41 -20.14 20.14
N ALA A 40 -8.31 -19.89 19.45
CA ALA A 40 -7.79 -20.76 18.38
C ALA A 40 -7.21 -22.09 18.90
N SER A 41 -6.95 -22.21 20.21
CA SER A 41 -6.41 -23.43 20.84
C SER A 41 -7.48 -24.38 21.40
N MET A 42 -8.78 -24.04 21.26
CA MET A 42 -9.84 -24.97 21.64
C MET A 42 -9.96 -26.13 20.65
N PRO A 43 -9.95 -27.39 21.09
CA PRO A 43 -10.09 -28.54 20.20
C PRO A 43 -11.49 -28.56 19.58
N LEU A 44 -11.59 -28.17 18.32
CA LEU A 44 -12.77 -28.39 17.49
C LEU A 44 -12.89 -29.89 17.21
N THR A 45 -14.08 -30.42 17.49
CA THR A 45 -14.42 -31.84 17.35
C THR A 45 -14.20 -32.33 15.92
N THR A 46 -13.60 -33.50 15.79
CA THR A 46 -13.21 -34.12 14.52
C THR A 46 -14.42 -34.70 13.79
N GLY A 47 -14.98 -33.96 12.84
CA GLY A 47 -15.84 -34.49 11.78
C GLY A 47 -15.03 -34.69 10.50
N SER A 48 -15.14 -35.87 9.88
CA SER A 48 -14.40 -36.25 8.67
C SER A 48 -14.99 -35.58 7.42
N ALA A 49 -14.58 -34.33 7.20
CA ALA A 49 -14.40 -33.69 5.90
C ALA A 49 -13.26 -32.69 6.16
N ARG A 50 -12.07 -32.93 5.60
CA ARG A 50 -10.89 -32.10 5.87
C ARG A 50 -11.01 -30.79 5.10
N ALA A 51 -11.88 -29.90 5.58
CA ALA A 51 -11.65 -28.48 5.42
C ALA A 51 -10.34 -28.15 6.14
N GLU A 52 -9.32 -27.74 5.40
CA GLU A 52 -8.04 -27.32 5.98
C GLU A 52 -8.19 -25.90 6.52
N ASP A 53 -8.86 -25.78 7.68
CA ASP A 53 -8.90 -24.56 8.45
C ASP A 53 -7.45 -24.11 8.72
N ARG A 54 -7.12 -22.88 8.32
CA ARG A 54 -5.75 -22.37 8.38
C ARG A 54 -5.69 -21.03 9.09
N VAL A 55 -4.78 -20.97 10.06
CA VAL A 55 -4.29 -19.70 10.62
C VAL A 55 -2.91 -19.45 10.02
N THR A 56 -2.69 -18.25 9.52
CA THR A 56 -1.38 -17.85 8.98
C THR A 56 -0.94 -16.58 9.68
N VAL A 57 0.29 -16.59 10.19
CA VAL A 57 0.91 -15.40 10.78
C VAL A 57 2.05 -14.95 9.88
N ARG A 58 2.00 -13.70 9.44
CA ARG A 58 3.05 -13.10 8.62
C ARG A 58 3.58 -11.84 9.28
N GLY A 59 4.89 -11.64 9.16
CA GLY A 59 5.53 -10.38 9.51
C GLY A 59 6.33 -9.89 8.32
N ASN A 60 6.03 -8.66 7.87
CA ASN A 60 6.87 -7.96 6.92
C ASN A 60 7.59 -6.81 7.62
N TYR A 61 8.87 -6.64 7.32
CA TYR A 61 9.68 -5.52 7.72
C TYR A 61 10.30 -4.89 6.48
N HIS A 62 10.11 -3.59 6.31
CA HIS A 62 10.71 -2.82 5.24
C HIS A 62 11.59 -1.72 5.83
N ARG A 63 12.72 -1.48 5.18
CA ARG A 63 13.63 -0.40 5.52
C ARG A 63 14.18 0.27 4.28
N GLU A 64 14.12 1.60 4.30
CA GLU A 64 14.88 2.50 3.44
C GLU A 64 15.71 3.46 4.31
N THR A 65 16.30 4.51 3.71
CA THR A 65 17.18 5.47 4.41
C THR A 65 16.49 6.13 5.61
N SER A 66 15.28 6.67 5.39
CA SER A 66 14.56 7.47 6.40
C SER A 66 13.33 6.78 6.98
N THR A 67 12.72 5.85 6.24
CA THR A 67 11.47 5.19 6.64
C THR A 67 11.68 3.72 6.98
N ARG A 68 10.94 3.25 7.98
CA ARG A 68 10.82 1.85 8.37
C ARG A 68 9.34 1.50 8.41
N VAL A 69 8.99 0.30 7.96
CA VAL A 69 7.62 -0.21 7.99
C VAL A 69 7.60 -1.59 8.62
N LEU A 70 6.72 -1.81 9.58
CA LEU A 70 6.49 -3.10 10.23
C LEU A 70 5.03 -3.50 10.05
N GLN A 71 4.81 -4.67 9.48
CA GLN A 71 3.50 -5.16 9.05
C GLN A 71 3.24 -6.59 9.53
N PRO A 72 2.89 -6.80 10.82
CA PRO A 72 2.34 -8.06 11.27
C PRO A 72 0.90 -8.23 10.75
N LEU A 73 0.62 -9.44 10.28
CA LEU A 73 -0.64 -9.83 9.67
C LEU A 73 -1.04 -11.20 10.18
N VAL A 74 -2.32 -11.33 10.52
CA VAL A 74 -2.92 -12.61 10.88
C VAL A 74 -4.12 -12.86 9.98
N THR A 75 -4.15 -14.02 9.36
CA THR A 75 -5.25 -14.47 8.51
C THR A 75 -5.86 -15.73 9.11
N PHE A 76 -7.18 -15.76 9.22
CA PHE A 76 -7.98 -16.92 9.57
C PHE A 76 -8.79 -17.31 8.35
N ARG A 77 -8.57 -18.52 7.83
CA ARG A 77 -9.31 -19.07 6.70
C ARG A 77 -10.04 -20.33 7.14
N LYS A 78 -11.34 -20.36 6.87
CA LYS A 78 -12.21 -21.51 7.10
C LYS A 78 -12.77 -21.99 5.77
N GLU A 79 -12.54 -23.25 5.45
CA GLU A 79 -13.13 -23.88 4.28
C GLU A 79 -14.43 -24.58 4.70
N LEU A 80 -15.48 -24.47 3.89
CA LEU A 80 -16.74 -25.17 4.16
C LEU A 80 -16.62 -26.64 3.71
N PRO A 81 -17.44 -27.56 4.26
CA PRO A 81 -17.27 -29.01 4.06
C PRO A 81 -17.27 -29.50 2.61
N ASP A 82 -17.76 -28.71 1.66
CA ASP A 82 -17.78 -29.04 0.24
C ASP A 82 -16.63 -28.40 -0.56
N GLU A 83 -15.71 -27.69 0.09
CA GLU A 83 -14.55 -26.95 -0.46
C GLU A 83 -14.89 -25.91 -1.54
N ARG A 84 -16.18 -25.75 -1.88
CA ARG A 84 -16.69 -24.78 -2.85
C ARG A 84 -16.77 -23.38 -2.27
N PHE A 85 -16.68 -23.24 -0.95
CA PHE A 85 -16.76 -21.97 -0.25
C PHE A 85 -15.66 -21.86 0.81
N ALA A 86 -15.08 -20.68 0.89
CA ALA A 86 -14.15 -20.31 1.95
C ALA A 86 -14.48 -18.93 2.49
N LEU A 87 -14.42 -18.81 3.82
CA LEU A 87 -14.50 -17.54 4.53
C LEU A 87 -13.11 -17.21 5.08
N GLU A 88 -12.68 -15.98 4.88
CA GLU A 88 -11.36 -15.51 5.28
C GLU A 88 -11.50 -14.17 6.01
N THR A 89 -10.89 -14.08 7.19
CA THR A 89 -10.77 -12.85 7.95
C THR A 89 -9.29 -12.53 8.11
N GLU A 90 -8.92 -11.28 7.86
CA GLU A 90 -7.55 -10.81 7.95
C GLU A 90 -7.48 -9.55 8.81
N TYR A 91 -6.47 -9.48 9.67
CA TYR A 91 -6.10 -8.28 10.39
C TYR A 91 -4.65 -7.92 10.08
N LEU A 92 -4.44 -6.68 9.63
CA LEU A 92 -3.14 -6.09 9.37
C LEU A 92 -2.93 -4.91 10.33
N LEU A 93 -1.77 -4.85 10.95
CA LEU A 93 -1.27 -3.63 11.57
C LEU A 93 -0.11 -3.14 10.72
N ASP A 94 -0.18 -1.91 10.23
CA ASP A 94 0.89 -1.27 9.48
C ASP A 94 1.48 -0.14 10.32
N VAL A 95 2.74 -0.30 10.73
CA VAL A 95 3.44 0.69 11.56
C VAL A 95 4.55 1.32 10.72
N ILE A 96 4.38 2.60 10.42
CA ILE A 96 5.32 3.38 9.62
C ILE A 96 6.05 4.35 10.56
N SER A 97 7.38 4.29 10.58
CA SER A 97 8.22 5.23 11.31
C SER A 97 9.17 5.93 10.36
N SER A 98 9.16 7.26 10.36
CA SER A 98 10.06 8.07 9.52
C SER A 98 10.70 9.21 10.29
N ALA A 99 11.82 9.72 9.77
CA ALA A 99 12.62 10.76 10.39
C ALA A 99 11.94 12.14 10.42
N SER A 100 11.00 12.40 9.51
CA SER A 100 10.22 13.64 9.45
C SER A 100 8.82 13.38 8.89
N ILE A 101 7.83 14.15 9.34
CA ILE A 101 6.51 14.24 8.70
C ILE A 101 6.70 14.97 7.36
N ALA A 102 5.89 14.66 6.35
CA ALA A 102 5.97 15.28 5.02
C ALA A 102 6.12 16.82 5.09
N ALA A 103 6.86 17.38 4.12
CA ALA A 103 7.12 18.81 4.02
C ALA A 103 5.82 19.63 4.19
N GLY A 104 5.79 20.50 5.22
CA GLY A 104 4.68 21.43 5.47
C GLY A 104 3.85 21.18 6.74
N ALA A 105 4.16 20.16 7.55
CA ALA A 105 3.56 19.95 8.87
C ALA A 105 4.05 20.92 9.98
N LEU A 106 4.24 22.21 9.65
CA LEU A 106 4.71 23.25 10.59
C LEU A 106 3.83 23.34 11.85
N ALA A 107 2.51 23.15 11.68
CA ALA A 107 1.54 23.14 12.78
C ALA A 107 1.76 21.99 13.79
N LEU A 108 2.51 20.95 13.41
CA LEU A 108 2.86 19.81 14.27
C LEU A 108 4.26 19.96 14.90
N GLY A 109 4.88 21.13 14.74
CA GLY A 109 6.19 21.45 15.29
C GLY A 109 7.36 21.12 14.36
N GLY A 110 7.12 21.02 13.04
CA GLY A 110 8.13 20.85 12.00
C GLY A 110 8.69 19.43 11.89
N ASP A 111 9.92 19.32 11.40
CA ASP A 111 10.60 18.04 11.16
C ASP A 111 10.86 17.29 12.47
N LYS A 112 10.01 16.31 12.75
CA LYS A 112 10.15 15.41 13.89
C LYS A 112 9.93 13.98 13.44
N VAL A 113 10.65 13.07 14.10
CA VAL A 113 10.41 11.64 13.97
C VAL A 113 8.95 11.39 14.30
N PHE A 114 8.27 10.68 13.40
CA PHE A 114 6.89 10.28 13.62
C PHE A 114 6.75 8.77 13.48
N THR A 115 5.76 8.24 14.20
CA THR A 115 5.30 6.87 14.04
C THR A 115 3.80 6.92 13.86
N GLU A 116 3.35 6.34 12.77
CA GLU A 116 1.96 6.21 12.42
C GLU A 116 1.55 4.74 12.42
N MET A 117 0.31 4.49 12.79
CA MET A 117 -0.25 3.15 12.88
C MET A 117 -1.56 3.11 12.13
N ARG A 118 -1.65 2.17 11.21
CA ARG A 118 -2.88 1.88 10.48
C ARG A 118 -3.35 0.47 10.81
N HIS A 119 -4.63 0.38 11.16
CA HIS A 119 -5.31 -0.87 11.47
C HIS A 119 -6.23 -1.23 10.32
N GLU A 120 -6.07 -2.41 9.74
CA GLU A 120 -6.94 -2.89 8.66
C GLU A 120 -7.57 -4.22 9.05
N ALA A 121 -8.87 -4.34 8.81
CA ALA A 121 -9.63 -5.57 8.97
C ALA A 121 -10.34 -5.89 7.65
N THR A 122 -10.11 -7.09 7.12
CA THR A 122 -10.73 -7.56 5.89
C THR A 122 -11.56 -8.81 6.17
N LEU A 123 -12.78 -8.83 5.64
CA LEU A 123 -13.62 -10.03 5.55
C LEU A 123 -13.79 -10.39 4.09
N ARG A 124 -13.51 -11.63 3.71
CA ARG A 124 -13.57 -12.13 2.34
C ARG A 124 -14.32 -13.45 2.28
N ALA A 125 -15.24 -13.55 1.33
CA ALA A 125 -15.87 -14.80 0.94
C ALA A 125 -15.42 -15.18 -0.46
N THR A 126 -15.05 -16.44 -0.67
CA THR A 126 -14.64 -16.97 -1.98
C THR A 126 -15.44 -18.22 -2.29
N THR A 127 -15.80 -18.41 -3.56
CA THR A 127 -16.42 -19.63 -4.05
C THR A 127 -15.78 -20.10 -5.34
N LYS A 128 -15.76 -21.42 -5.54
CA LYS A 128 -15.39 -22.08 -6.79
C LYS A 128 -16.45 -23.14 -7.12
N ILE A 129 -17.08 -23.01 -8.28
CA ILE A 129 -18.11 -23.92 -8.78
C ILE A 129 -17.81 -24.21 -10.25
N ASP A 130 -17.49 -25.47 -10.55
CA ASP A 130 -17.07 -25.92 -11.88
C ASP A 130 -15.91 -25.07 -12.43
N ASP A 131 -16.10 -24.46 -13.59
CA ASP A 131 -15.14 -23.59 -14.25
C ASP A 131 -15.28 -22.12 -13.81
N TRP A 132 -16.12 -21.82 -12.81
CA TRP A 132 -16.31 -20.47 -12.27
C TRP A 132 -15.67 -20.33 -10.90
N SER A 133 -15.15 -19.14 -10.64
CA SER A 133 -14.75 -18.68 -9.32
C SER A 133 -15.25 -17.27 -9.10
N ALA A 134 -15.64 -16.98 -7.86
CA ALA A 134 -16.07 -15.65 -7.47
C ALA A 134 -15.58 -15.33 -6.06
N SER A 135 -15.40 -14.04 -5.78
CA SER A 135 -15.07 -13.58 -4.44
C SER A 135 -15.71 -12.22 -4.17
N ALA A 136 -16.05 -11.97 -2.91
CA ALA A 136 -16.43 -10.66 -2.42
C ALA A 136 -15.63 -10.33 -1.16
N TYR A 137 -15.32 -9.06 -0.94
CA TYR A 137 -14.69 -8.61 0.28
C TYR A 137 -15.23 -7.28 0.78
N TYR A 138 -15.11 -7.08 2.08
CA TYR A 138 -15.22 -5.80 2.77
C TYR A 138 -13.92 -5.55 3.54
N LEU A 139 -13.40 -4.34 3.45
CA LEU A 139 -12.20 -3.89 4.15
C LEU A 139 -12.53 -2.60 4.89
N TYR A 140 -12.18 -2.56 6.17
CA TYR A 140 -12.18 -1.34 6.99
C TYR A 140 -10.75 -1.02 7.38
N SER A 141 -10.33 0.23 7.17
CA SER A 141 -8.99 0.70 7.51
C SER A 141 -9.06 2.04 8.23
N THR A 142 -8.24 2.21 9.27
CA THR A 142 -8.21 3.42 10.09
C THR A 142 -6.80 3.79 10.49
N GLU A 143 -6.53 5.08 10.41
CA GLU A 143 -5.27 5.75 10.71
C GLU A 143 -5.58 7.07 11.45
N THR A 144 -4.57 7.83 11.84
CA THR A 144 -4.78 9.05 12.64
C THR A 144 -5.63 10.08 11.91
N ASP A 145 -5.38 10.27 10.62
CA ASP A 145 -5.96 11.30 9.77
C ASP A 145 -6.76 10.74 8.57
N TYR A 146 -7.07 9.45 8.60
CA TYR A 146 -7.75 8.79 7.50
C TYR A 146 -8.60 7.62 7.98
N THR A 147 -9.78 7.44 7.39
CA THR A 147 -10.60 6.24 7.58
C THR A 147 -11.20 5.80 6.26
N ALA A 148 -11.14 4.51 5.95
CA ALA A 148 -11.60 3.95 4.69
C ALA A 148 -12.50 2.74 4.85
N ASN A 149 -13.48 2.66 3.95
CA ASN A 149 -14.33 1.50 3.75
C ASN A 149 -14.21 1.09 2.29
N SER A 150 -13.85 -0.17 2.03
CA SER A 150 -13.72 -0.69 0.67
C SER A 150 -14.55 -1.95 0.50
N PHE A 151 -15.23 -2.04 -0.64
CA PHE A 151 -15.99 -3.21 -1.05
C PHE A 151 -15.45 -3.67 -2.39
N GLY A 152 -15.35 -4.97 -2.60
CA GLY A 152 -14.98 -5.48 -3.91
C GLY A 152 -15.62 -6.82 -4.23
N VAL A 153 -15.82 -7.05 -5.51
CA VAL A 153 -16.32 -8.28 -6.09
C VAL A 153 -15.41 -8.70 -7.23
N SER A 154 -15.27 -10.00 -7.45
CA SER A 154 -14.52 -10.55 -8.56
C SER A 154 -15.17 -11.83 -9.04
N VAL A 155 -15.11 -12.06 -10.35
CA VAL A 155 -15.54 -13.29 -11.00
C VAL A 155 -14.51 -13.69 -12.05
N ALA A 156 -14.25 -14.97 -12.18
CA ALA A 156 -13.41 -15.53 -13.22
C ALA A 156 -14.00 -16.83 -13.75
N ARG A 157 -13.79 -17.07 -15.05
CA ARG A 157 -14.22 -18.28 -15.73
C ARG A 157 -13.05 -18.91 -16.48
N GLU A 158 -12.85 -20.20 -16.25
CA GLU A 158 -11.98 -21.06 -17.04
C GLU A 158 -12.71 -21.48 -18.33
N LEU A 159 -12.01 -21.37 -19.46
CA LEU A 159 -12.50 -21.60 -20.81
C LEU A 159 -11.55 -22.56 -21.53
N LEU A 160 -11.97 -23.08 -22.68
CA LEU A 160 -11.12 -23.88 -23.57
C LEU A 160 -10.44 -25.04 -22.83
N GLN A 161 -11.22 -25.85 -22.12
CA GLN A 161 -10.70 -26.95 -21.30
C GLN A 161 -9.66 -26.47 -20.26
N ARG A 162 -9.93 -25.31 -19.64
CA ARG A 162 -9.10 -24.69 -18.60
C ARG A 162 -7.72 -24.21 -19.07
N THR A 163 -7.55 -24.00 -20.39
CA THR A 163 -6.33 -23.39 -20.94
C THR A 163 -6.41 -21.87 -20.99
N ALA A 164 -7.61 -21.30 -20.96
CA ALA A 164 -7.82 -19.85 -20.91
C ALA A 164 -8.65 -19.45 -19.69
N THR A 165 -8.42 -18.26 -19.15
CA THR A 165 -9.19 -17.68 -18.05
C THR A 165 -9.55 -16.25 -18.39
N VAL A 166 -10.82 -15.89 -18.22
CA VAL A 166 -11.29 -14.51 -18.28
C VAL A 166 -11.69 -14.10 -16.87
N SER A 167 -11.30 -12.91 -16.43
CA SER A 167 -11.66 -12.37 -15.11
C SER A 167 -12.14 -10.92 -15.19
N LEU A 168 -13.03 -10.59 -14.26
CA LEU A 168 -13.55 -9.25 -14.03
C LEU A 168 -13.55 -9.00 -12.53
N SER A 169 -12.99 -7.87 -12.12
CA SER A 169 -12.97 -7.40 -10.73
C SER A 169 -13.42 -5.96 -10.67
N TYR A 170 -14.24 -5.63 -9.67
CA TYR A 170 -14.65 -4.26 -9.38
C TYR A 170 -14.51 -4.00 -7.88
N SER A 171 -14.01 -2.82 -7.52
CA SER A 171 -14.02 -2.35 -6.14
C SER A 171 -14.38 -0.87 -6.04
N ALA A 172 -14.96 -0.50 -4.90
CA ALA A 172 -15.29 0.87 -4.53
C ALA A 172 -14.76 1.14 -3.12
N SER A 173 -14.06 2.27 -2.94
CA SER A 173 -13.58 2.74 -1.65
C SER A 173 -14.15 4.12 -1.34
N PHE A 174 -14.48 4.33 -0.06
CA PHE A 174 -15.06 5.54 0.49
C PHE A 174 -14.21 5.98 1.68
N ASP A 175 -13.43 7.01 1.44
CA ASP A 175 -12.31 7.39 2.30
C ASP A 175 -12.57 8.80 2.85
N GLN A 176 -12.51 8.96 4.16
CA GLN A 176 -12.61 10.26 4.80
C GLN A 176 -11.22 10.76 5.15
N VAL A 177 -10.83 11.89 4.57
CA VAL A 177 -9.50 12.49 4.74
C VAL A 177 -9.56 13.59 5.81
N TYR A 178 -8.58 13.62 6.69
CA TYR A 178 -8.44 14.63 7.72
C TYR A 178 -7.04 15.25 7.67
N ARG A 179 -6.90 16.39 8.35
CA ARG A 179 -5.62 17.03 8.64
C ARG A 179 -5.46 17.16 10.13
N ILE A 180 -4.32 16.72 10.66
CA ILE A 180 -3.98 16.97 12.06
C ILE A 180 -3.63 18.45 12.23
N THR A 181 -4.25 19.11 13.21
CA THR A 181 -4.15 20.57 13.40
C THR A 181 -3.31 20.99 14.59
N ASN A 182 -2.95 20.06 15.49
CA ASN A 182 -2.09 20.36 16.63
C ASN A 182 -1.35 19.13 17.16
N ASN A 183 -0.41 19.37 18.07
CA ASN A 183 0.44 18.36 18.71
C ASN A 183 -0.28 17.46 19.74
N ILE A 184 -1.57 17.71 20.04
CA ILE A 184 -2.39 16.86 20.90
C ILE A 184 -3.36 15.97 20.10
N GLY A 185 -3.21 15.93 18.77
CA GLY A 185 -3.95 15.01 17.90
C GLY A 185 -5.35 15.49 17.50
N ALA A 186 -5.67 16.78 17.65
CA ALA A 186 -6.89 17.31 17.07
C ALA A 186 -6.81 17.23 15.54
N ARG A 187 -7.92 16.87 14.90
CA ARG A 187 -8.02 16.73 13.46
C ARG A 187 -9.20 17.50 12.90
N SER A 188 -9.08 17.97 11.68
CA SER A 188 -10.12 18.69 10.93
C SER A 188 -10.34 18.01 9.58
N PRO A 189 -11.59 17.88 9.09
CA PRO A 189 -11.85 17.35 7.76
C PRO A 189 -11.05 18.10 6.70
N TRP A 190 -10.36 17.38 5.82
CA TRP A 190 -9.64 17.99 4.70
C TRP A 190 -10.53 17.98 3.46
N THR A 191 -10.99 19.16 3.03
CA THR A 191 -11.94 19.29 1.93
C THR A 191 -11.30 19.80 0.63
N SER A 192 -9.98 19.99 0.61
CA SER A 192 -9.26 20.58 -0.52
C SER A 192 -9.89 21.92 -0.93
N SER A 193 -10.41 22.02 -2.15
CA SER A 193 -11.10 23.19 -2.71
C SER A 193 -12.63 23.11 -2.66
N ARG A 194 -13.23 22.13 -1.97
CA ARG A 194 -14.69 21.93 -1.88
C ARG A 194 -15.16 21.81 -0.42
N ASP A 195 -16.37 21.29 -0.21
CA ASP A 195 -17.11 21.23 1.06
C ASP A 195 -17.21 19.82 1.66
N THR A 196 -16.56 18.83 1.05
CA THR A 196 -16.55 17.44 1.51
C THR A 196 -15.14 16.90 1.61
N ASN A 197 -14.89 16.05 2.62
CA ASN A 197 -13.63 15.34 2.81
C ASN A 197 -13.68 13.88 2.36
N LEU A 198 -14.74 13.51 1.63
CA LEU A 198 -14.94 12.17 1.11
C LEU A 198 -14.20 12.01 -0.23
N LEU A 199 -13.26 11.07 -0.27
CA LEU A 199 -12.63 10.56 -1.47
C LEU A 199 -13.28 9.24 -1.86
N GLN A 200 -13.88 9.22 -3.04
CA GLN A 200 -14.50 8.04 -3.64
C GLN A 200 -13.59 7.49 -4.72
N VAL A 201 -13.32 6.19 -4.68
CA VAL A 201 -12.45 5.52 -5.64
C VAL A 201 -13.12 4.28 -6.17
N HIS A 202 -13.37 4.27 -7.49
CA HIS A 202 -13.88 3.12 -8.21
C HIS A 202 -12.75 2.51 -9.05
N TYR A 203 -12.57 1.20 -8.95
CA TYR A 203 -11.56 0.45 -9.66
C TYR A 203 -12.20 -0.72 -10.41
N LEU A 204 -11.80 -0.90 -11.67
CA LEU A 204 -12.25 -1.96 -12.56
C LEU A 204 -11.02 -2.65 -13.15
N ASN A 205 -10.99 -3.97 -13.12
CA ASN A 205 -9.93 -4.77 -13.74
C ASN A 205 -10.51 -5.88 -14.59
N LEU A 206 -10.09 -5.92 -15.86
CA LEU A 206 -10.39 -6.98 -16.81
C LEU A 206 -9.13 -7.78 -17.07
N GLY A 207 -9.21 -9.10 -16.98
CA GLY A 207 -8.08 -10.00 -17.19
C GLY A 207 -8.37 -11.09 -18.20
N TYR A 208 -7.38 -11.41 -19.02
CA TYR A 208 -7.35 -12.61 -19.85
C TYR A 208 -5.99 -13.28 -19.72
N SER A 209 -5.97 -14.59 -19.49
CA SER A 209 -4.75 -15.40 -19.53
C SER A 209 -4.95 -16.67 -20.34
N HIS A 210 -3.90 -17.13 -21.02
CA HIS A 210 -3.94 -18.31 -21.86
C HIS A 210 -2.63 -19.08 -21.81
N VAL A 211 -2.72 -20.39 -21.59
CA VAL A 211 -1.64 -21.36 -21.80
C VAL A 211 -1.42 -21.50 -23.31
N LEU A 212 -0.49 -20.71 -23.86
CA LEU A 212 -0.15 -20.72 -25.29
C LEU A 212 0.65 -21.97 -25.69
N HIS A 213 1.43 -22.51 -24.76
CA HIS A 213 2.23 -23.73 -24.93
C HIS A 213 2.38 -24.43 -23.57
N LYS A 214 2.81 -25.70 -23.57
CA LYS A 214 3.07 -26.47 -22.33
C LYS A 214 4.06 -25.81 -21.36
N GLN A 215 4.80 -24.81 -21.83
CA GLN A 215 5.84 -24.09 -21.09
C GLN A 215 5.63 -22.57 -21.11
N VAL A 216 4.55 -22.08 -21.73
CA VAL A 216 4.30 -20.63 -21.91
C VAL A 216 2.87 -20.30 -21.53
N LEU A 217 2.73 -19.45 -20.52
CA LEU A 217 1.49 -18.81 -20.12
C LEU A 217 1.64 -17.31 -20.41
N ALA A 218 0.62 -16.69 -20.99
CA ALA A 218 0.61 -15.25 -21.21
C ALA A 218 -0.74 -14.67 -20.80
N GLY A 219 -0.78 -13.37 -20.59
CA GLY A 219 -2.03 -12.68 -20.32
C GLY A 219 -1.95 -11.18 -20.51
N VAL A 220 -3.13 -10.59 -20.62
CA VAL A 220 -3.35 -9.16 -20.71
C VAL A 220 -4.29 -8.76 -19.58
N THR A 221 -4.02 -7.62 -18.96
CA THR A 221 -4.93 -6.98 -18.01
C THR A 221 -5.19 -5.55 -18.44
N VAL A 222 -6.39 -5.05 -18.17
CA VAL A 222 -6.77 -3.65 -18.39
C VAL A 222 -7.41 -3.14 -17.13
N GLU A 223 -6.78 -2.13 -16.54
CA GLU A 223 -7.23 -1.51 -15.30
C GLU A 223 -7.75 -0.10 -15.56
N GLY A 224 -8.95 0.20 -15.06
CA GLY A 224 -9.54 1.52 -15.03
C GLY A 224 -9.73 1.99 -13.59
N LYS A 225 -9.40 3.25 -13.30
CA LYS A 225 -9.62 3.85 -11.97
C LYS A 225 -10.27 5.23 -12.12
N TYR A 226 -11.39 5.44 -11.46
CA TYR A 226 -12.05 6.72 -11.32
C TYR A 226 -11.96 7.15 -9.86
N ALA A 227 -11.41 8.33 -9.61
CA ALA A 227 -11.35 8.93 -8.28
C ALA A 227 -12.05 10.28 -8.28
N GLU A 228 -12.81 10.57 -7.23
CA GLU A 228 -13.51 11.84 -7.03
C GLU A 228 -13.44 12.24 -5.55
N GLY A 229 -12.83 13.39 -5.26
CA GLY A 229 -12.62 13.84 -3.89
C GLY A 229 -11.30 14.59 -3.70
N PRO A 230 -10.95 14.91 -2.44
CA PRO A 230 -9.66 15.50 -2.11
C PRO A 230 -8.52 14.52 -2.43
N GLN A 231 -7.62 14.91 -3.32
CA GLN A 231 -6.47 14.09 -3.78
C GLN A 231 -5.11 14.77 -3.52
N ASP A 232 -5.13 16.06 -3.21
CA ASP A 232 -4.00 16.87 -2.77
C ASP A 232 -3.59 16.52 -1.32
N ASN A 233 -2.33 16.78 -1.01
CA ASN A 233 -1.77 16.46 0.29
C ASN A 233 -2.17 17.53 1.33
N PRO A 234 -2.88 17.17 2.42
CA PRO A 234 -3.35 18.12 3.44
C PRO A 234 -2.25 18.89 4.18
N TYR A 235 -1.00 18.40 4.10
CA TYR A 235 0.15 18.97 4.78
C TYR A 235 1.06 19.77 3.87
N ARG A 236 0.94 19.65 2.54
CA ARG A 236 1.81 20.37 1.60
C ARG A 236 1.24 21.73 1.22
N ARG A 237 2.15 22.61 0.84
CA ARG A 237 1.88 23.90 0.20
C ARG A 237 2.80 24.03 -1.00
N ALA A 238 2.33 24.72 -2.01
CA ALA A 238 3.15 25.10 -3.15
C ALA A 238 4.29 26.04 -2.69
N ARG A 239 5.36 26.15 -3.46
CA ARG A 239 6.54 26.99 -3.17
C ARG A 239 6.21 28.46 -2.92
N ASN A 240 5.15 28.98 -3.54
CA ASN A 240 4.67 30.34 -3.33
C ASN A 240 3.91 30.52 -1.99
N GLY A 241 3.73 29.45 -1.21
CA GLY A 241 3.05 29.42 0.10
C GLY A 241 1.55 29.11 0.02
N ASP A 242 0.96 29.06 -1.17
CA ASP A 242 -0.45 28.76 -1.36
C ASP A 242 -0.75 27.27 -1.11
N PRO A 243 -1.98 26.90 -0.71
CA PRO A 243 -2.39 25.50 -0.67
C PRO A 243 -2.23 24.84 -2.04
N GLU A 244 -1.73 23.62 -2.11
CA GLU A 244 -1.84 22.86 -3.37
C GLU A 244 -3.32 22.56 -3.67
N ILE A 245 -3.70 22.59 -4.95
CA ILE A 245 -5.06 22.27 -5.40
C ILE A 245 -4.95 21.35 -6.60
N HIS A 246 -5.50 20.14 -6.46
CA HIS A 246 -5.52 19.16 -7.56
C HIS A 246 -6.90 19.11 -8.20
N PRO A 247 -7.04 18.67 -9.46
CA PRO A 247 -8.34 18.41 -10.05
C PRO A 247 -9.15 17.41 -9.22
N TRP A 248 -10.43 17.74 -9.00
CA TRP A 248 -11.32 16.98 -8.12
C TRP A 248 -11.56 15.54 -8.60
N VAL A 249 -11.57 15.35 -9.91
CA VAL A 249 -11.76 14.06 -10.56
C VAL A 249 -10.45 13.63 -11.20
N ARG A 250 -10.15 12.33 -11.12
CA ARG A 250 -9.05 11.71 -11.88
C ARG A 250 -9.45 10.36 -12.45
N ARG A 251 -9.26 10.21 -13.76
CA ARG A 251 -9.53 9.00 -14.55
C ARG A 251 -8.22 8.42 -15.03
N ARG A 252 -7.98 7.15 -14.74
CA ARG A 252 -6.74 6.45 -15.07
C ARG A 252 -7.04 5.19 -15.87
N LEU A 253 -6.20 4.89 -16.85
CA LEU A 253 -6.24 3.67 -17.63
C LEU A 253 -4.83 3.06 -17.66
N ALA A 254 -4.73 1.77 -17.38
CA ALA A 254 -3.46 1.07 -17.37
C ALA A 254 -3.56 -0.37 -17.91
N PRO A 255 -3.34 -0.58 -19.21
CA PRO A 255 -3.21 -1.91 -19.76
C PRO A 255 -1.81 -2.48 -19.50
N SER A 256 -1.75 -3.79 -19.26
CA SER A 256 -0.50 -4.55 -19.14
C SER A 256 -0.53 -5.87 -19.89
N LEU A 257 0.64 -6.25 -20.37
CA LEU A 257 0.93 -7.53 -21.01
C LEU A 257 1.99 -8.25 -20.17
N TRP A 258 1.80 -9.54 -19.96
CA TRP A 258 2.77 -10.37 -19.26
C TRP A 258 2.86 -11.74 -19.87
N LEU A 259 4.06 -12.33 -19.77
CA LEU A 259 4.33 -13.68 -20.21
C LEU A 259 5.17 -14.39 -19.15
N ARG A 260 5.00 -15.70 -19.09
CA ARG A 260 5.58 -16.62 -18.13
C ARG A 260 6.07 -17.83 -18.89
N ALA A 261 7.38 -17.91 -19.12
CA ALA A 261 7.99 -18.99 -19.89
C ALA A 261 8.99 -19.80 -19.08
N ALA A 262 8.79 -21.11 -19.03
CA ALA A 262 9.77 -22.04 -18.51
C ALA A 262 10.89 -22.26 -19.54
N VAL A 263 12.14 -22.29 -19.06
CA VAL A 263 13.31 -22.62 -19.88
C VAL A 263 13.97 -23.86 -19.26
N PRO A 264 13.52 -25.07 -19.64
CA PRO A 264 13.88 -26.31 -18.94
C PRO A 264 15.38 -26.59 -18.93
N GLY A 265 16.07 -26.34 -20.04
CA GLY A 265 17.51 -26.58 -20.18
C GLY A 265 18.36 -25.80 -19.16
N ALA A 266 17.86 -24.66 -18.69
CA ALA A 266 18.52 -23.82 -17.69
C ALA A 266 17.86 -23.89 -16.30
N LYS A 267 16.85 -24.76 -16.09
CA LYS A 267 16.05 -24.88 -14.85
C LYS A 267 15.56 -23.52 -14.34
N MET A 268 15.19 -22.64 -15.27
CA MET A 268 14.79 -21.27 -14.97
C MET A 268 13.43 -20.95 -15.56
N PHE A 269 12.88 -19.83 -15.09
CA PHE A 269 11.65 -19.28 -15.60
C PHE A 269 11.79 -17.78 -15.78
N VAL A 270 11.28 -17.27 -16.89
CA VAL A 270 11.32 -15.84 -17.23
C VAL A 270 9.92 -15.25 -17.24
N GLU A 271 9.80 -14.05 -16.69
CA GLU A 271 8.55 -13.29 -16.62
C GLU A 271 8.79 -11.86 -17.12
N PRO A 272 8.77 -11.61 -18.45
CA PRO A 272 8.65 -10.27 -18.99
C PRO A 272 7.24 -9.72 -18.75
N HIS A 273 7.19 -8.44 -18.38
CA HIS A 273 5.96 -7.72 -18.13
C HIS A 273 6.11 -6.28 -18.63
N TYR A 274 5.09 -5.78 -19.32
CA TYR A 274 5.01 -4.40 -19.76
C TYR A 274 3.68 -3.80 -19.32
N ARG A 275 3.71 -2.57 -18.80
CA ARG A 275 2.53 -1.79 -18.42
C ARG A 275 2.62 -0.39 -19.00
N PHE A 276 1.52 0.04 -19.61
CA PHE A 276 1.28 1.43 -19.96
C PHE A 276 0.35 2.05 -18.91
N TYR A 277 0.49 3.35 -18.67
CA TYR A 277 -0.35 4.14 -17.78
C TYR A 277 -0.66 5.48 -18.44
N ALA A 278 -1.90 5.92 -18.36
CA ALA A 278 -2.30 7.27 -18.72
C ALA A 278 -3.41 7.76 -17.80
N ASP A 279 -3.48 9.07 -17.57
CA ASP A 279 -4.60 9.71 -16.88
C ASP A 279 -5.00 11.07 -17.46
N ASP A 280 -6.14 11.57 -17.00
CA ASP A 280 -6.69 12.87 -17.39
C ASP A 280 -6.01 14.06 -16.69
N TRP A 281 -5.00 13.83 -15.86
CA TRP A 281 -4.07 14.88 -15.43
C TRP A 281 -2.94 15.07 -16.45
N GLY A 282 -2.85 14.21 -17.46
CA GLY A 282 -1.84 14.24 -18.53
C GLY A 282 -0.61 13.38 -18.24
N VAL A 283 -0.58 12.65 -17.12
CA VAL A 283 0.56 11.78 -16.79
C VAL A 283 0.51 10.54 -17.67
N VAL A 284 1.58 10.29 -18.41
CA VAL A 284 1.78 9.10 -19.23
C VAL A 284 2.98 8.34 -18.69
N GLY A 285 2.84 7.04 -18.48
CA GLY A 285 3.88 6.20 -17.89
C GLY A 285 4.09 4.88 -18.64
N HIS A 286 5.35 4.45 -18.72
CA HIS A 286 5.76 3.17 -19.30
C HIS A 286 6.59 2.39 -18.28
N ALA A 287 6.26 1.11 -18.09
CA ALA A 287 7.01 0.20 -17.21
C ALA A 287 7.35 -1.09 -17.95
N ALA A 288 8.65 -1.38 -18.12
CA ALA A 288 9.14 -2.68 -18.61
C ALA A 288 9.86 -3.40 -17.45
N ASP A 289 9.40 -4.60 -17.10
CA ASP A 289 9.89 -5.40 -15.97
C ASP A 289 10.27 -6.79 -16.49
N MET A 290 11.48 -7.24 -16.19
CA MET A 290 11.96 -8.58 -16.49
C MET A 290 12.34 -9.26 -15.18
N ARG A 291 11.79 -10.46 -14.96
CA ARG A 291 12.15 -11.29 -13.81
C ARG A 291 12.65 -12.64 -14.27
N VAL A 292 13.71 -13.12 -13.62
CA VAL A 292 14.26 -14.44 -13.85
C VAL A 292 14.27 -15.20 -12.53
N HIS A 293 13.63 -16.36 -12.53
CA HIS A 293 13.46 -17.21 -11.38
C HIS A 293 14.32 -18.46 -11.49
N PHE A 294 14.99 -18.81 -10.40
CA PHE A 294 15.82 -20.00 -10.29
C PHE A 294 15.44 -20.77 -9.03
N ARG A 295 15.57 -22.10 -9.07
CA ARG A 295 15.48 -22.97 -7.89
C ARG A 295 16.75 -23.79 -7.74
N PRO A 296 17.83 -23.22 -7.15
CA PRO A 296 19.08 -23.95 -6.95
C PRO A 296 18.92 -25.16 -6.03
N HIS A 297 17.92 -25.15 -5.14
CA HIS A 297 17.58 -26.26 -4.25
C HIS A 297 16.06 -26.38 -4.09
N ARG A 298 15.54 -27.56 -3.70
CA ARG A 298 14.09 -27.79 -3.54
C ARG A 298 13.41 -26.80 -2.58
N ASN A 299 14.13 -26.34 -1.56
CA ASN A 299 13.63 -25.44 -0.54
C ASN A 299 14.12 -23.99 -0.73
N LEU A 300 14.87 -23.69 -1.79
CA LEU A 300 15.45 -22.36 -2.00
C LEU A 300 15.06 -21.84 -3.38
N ALA A 301 14.35 -20.71 -3.40
CA ALA A 301 13.99 -20.01 -4.61
C ALA A 301 14.70 -18.65 -4.67
N LEU A 302 15.24 -18.32 -5.84
CA LEU A 302 15.90 -17.06 -6.14
C LEU A 302 15.15 -16.35 -7.27
N ARG A 303 15.04 -15.03 -7.19
CA ARG A 303 14.54 -14.20 -8.29
C ARG A 303 15.44 -12.99 -8.49
N LEU A 304 15.93 -12.83 -9.72
CA LEU A 304 16.53 -11.59 -10.20
C LEU A 304 15.46 -10.76 -10.90
N ARG A 305 15.56 -9.44 -10.79
CA ARG A 305 14.63 -8.49 -11.41
C ARG A 305 15.38 -7.30 -11.98
N TYR A 306 14.93 -6.85 -13.14
CA TYR A 306 15.23 -5.53 -13.66
C TYR A 306 13.93 -4.84 -14.08
N ARG A 307 13.76 -3.56 -13.73
CA ARG A 307 12.65 -2.74 -14.22
C ARG A 307 13.16 -1.40 -14.74
N PHE A 308 12.71 -1.03 -15.92
CA PHE A 308 12.75 0.33 -16.41
C PHE A 308 11.36 0.97 -16.25
N TYR A 309 11.32 2.21 -15.80
CA TYR A 309 10.11 3.01 -15.72
C TYR A 309 10.37 4.44 -16.17
N THR A 310 9.40 5.06 -16.83
CA THR A 310 9.39 6.48 -17.13
C THR A 310 7.98 7.02 -17.02
N GLN A 311 7.84 8.27 -16.59
CA GLN A 311 6.59 9.02 -16.63
C GLN A 311 6.83 10.47 -17.08
N SER A 312 5.80 11.08 -17.67
CA SER A 312 5.70 12.53 -17.84
C SER A 312 5.14 13.22 -16.59
N GLU A 313 5.30 14.53 -16.53
CA GLU A 313 4.67 15.37 -15.51
C GLU A 313 3.16 15.52 -15.70
N ALA A 314 2.47 15.96 -14.65
CA ALA A 314 1.07 16.36 -14.72
C ALA A 314 0.93 17.76 -15.32
N THR A 315 -0.16 18.01 -16.06
CA THR A 315 -0.42 19.28 -16.77
C THR A 315 -0.43 20.54 -15.90
N PHE A 316 -0.78 20.40 -14.61
CA PHE A 316 -0.81 21.50 -13.64
C PHE A 316 0.44 21.55 -12.74
N TRP A 317 1.39 20.64 -12.94
CA TRP A 317 2.64 20.64 -12.22
C TRP A 317 3.60 21.72 -12.76
N ARG A 318 4.31 22.43 -11.89
CA ARG A 318 5.32 23.43 -12.27
C ARG A 318 6.51 23.38 -11.32
N ASP A 319 7.71 23.41 -11.88
CA ASP A 319 8.98 23.41 -11.14
C ASP A 319 9.33 24.79 -10.56
N ASP A 320 8.97 25.86 -11.26
CA ASP A 320 9.19 27.26 -10.89
C ASP A 320 8.25 27.75 -9.77
N GLY A 321 7.18 27.00 -9.51
CA GLY A 321 6.15 27.37 -8.55
C GLY A 321 5.30 28.57 -9.00
N VAL A 322 5.22 28.83 -10.31
CA VAL A 322 4.47 29.94 -10.89
C VAL A 322 3.31 29.40 -11.72
N TRP A 323 2.09 29.77 -11.32
CA TRP A 323 0.87 29.48 -12.05
C TRP A 323 0.20 30.79 -12.47
N ALA A 324 -0.55 30.77 -13.57
CA ALA A 324 -1.41 31.90 -13.91
C ALA A 324 -2.44 32.13 -12.80
N ALA A 325 -2.76 33.39 -12.50
CA ALA A 325 -3.60 33.74 -11.35
C ALA A 325 -5.02 33.14 -11.42
N ASP A 326 -5.49 32.85 -12.63
CA ASP A 326 -6.79 32.25 -12.93
C ASP A 326 -6.73 30.72 -13.12
N TYR A 327 -5.55 30.11 -13.00
CA TYR A 327 -5.39 28.68 -13.22
C TYR A 327 -5.96 27.89 -12.03
N PRO A 328 -6.90 26.94 -12.26
CA PRO A 328 -7.71 26.35 -11.19
C PRO A 328 -6.97 25.31 -10.34
N TRP A 329 -5.80 24.83 -10.77
CA TRP A 329 -5.05 23.76 -10.11
C TRP A 329 -3.57 24.13 -10.00
N ARG A 330 -2.92 23.72 -8.93
CA ARG A 330 -1.51 24.03 -8.69
C ARG A 330 -0.87 23.00 -7.78
N SER A 331 0.30 22.54 -8.18
CA SER A 331 1.13 21.68 -7.36
C SER A 331 2.54 21.71 -7.91
N ASP A 332 3.52 21.80 -7.03
CA ASP A 332 4.92 21.56 -7.31
C ASP A 332 5.37 20.25 -6.63
N ASP A 333 4.43 19.34 -6.34
CA ASP A 333 4.74 18.05 -5.73
C ASP A 333 5.67 17.27 -6.67
N PRO A 334 6.90 16.94 -6.24
CA PRO A 334 7.83 16.11 -7.00
C PRO A 334 7.25 14.79 -7.52
N LYS A 335 6.20 14.27 -6.90
CA LYS A 335 5.54 13.03 -7.33
C LYS A 335 4.77 13.17 -8.64
N LEU A 336 4.44 14.39 -9.03
CA LEU A 336 3.71 14.72 -10.26
C LEU A 336 4.63 15.21 -11.39
N ASP A 337 5.94 15.10 -11.19
CA ASP A 337 6.98 15.46 -12.13
C ASP A 337 7.28 14.33 -13.13
N ASP A 338 8.03 14.65 -14.18
CA ASP A 338 8.63 13.69 -15.09
C ASP A 338 9.84 13.01 -14.45
N PHE A 339 10.01 11.71 -14.71
CA PHE A 339 11.24 11.04 -14.34
C PHE A 339 11.37 9.70 -15.06
N ARG A 340 12.58 9.16 -15.02
CA ARG A 340 12.87 7.77 -15.34
C ARG A 340 13.59 7.08 -14.20
N SER A 341 13.41 5.77 -14.11
CA SER A 341 14.12 4.95 -13.14
C SER A 341 14.50 3.58 -13.67
N HIS A 342 15.61 3.08 -13.14
CA HIS A 342 16.07 1.72 -13.32
C HIS A 342 16.08 1.04 -11.95
N THR A 343 15.42 -0.10 -11.82
CA THR A 343 15.41 -0.89 -10.58
C THR A 343 16.09 -2.23 -10.83
N VAL A 344 17.11 -2.55 -10.04
CA VAL A 344 17.68 -3.90 -9.97
C VAL A 344 17.22 -4.54 -8.67
N GLY A 345 16.76 -5.79 -8.73
CA GLY A 345 16.21 -6.48 -7.56
C GLY A 345 16.69 -7.92 -7.42
N LEU A 346 16.83 -8.34 -6.17
CA LEU A 346 17.14 -9.70 -5.75
C LEU A 346 16.13 -10.14 -4.71
N LYS A 347 15.53 -11.32 -4.89
CA LYS A 347 14.68 -11.95 -3.89
C LYS A 347 15.13 -13.38 -3.63
N LEU A 348 15.22 -13.74 -2.36
CA LEU A 348 15.51 -15.08 -1.85
C LEU A 348 14.32 -15.55 -1.02
N THR A 349 13.83 -16.75 -1.28
CA THR A 349 12.82 -17.43 -0.45
C THR A 349 13.37 -18.78 0.00
N TRP A 350 13.41 -19.00 1.31
CA TRP A 350 13.75 -20.27 1.93
C TRP A 350 12.52 -20.90 2.56
N HIS A 351 12.13 -22.07 2.06
CA HIS A 351 11.04 -22.88 2.59
C HIS A 351 11.52 -23.77 3.73
N LEU A 352 10.75 -23.81 4.81
CA LEU A 352 11.12 -24.47 6.06
C LEU A 352 10.59 -25.91 6.16
N ASP A 353 10.01 -26.48 5.09
CA ASP A 353 9.49 -27.86 5.05
C ASP A 353 10.55 -28.92 5.40
N GLY A 354 11.84 -28.59 5.20
CA GLY A 354 12.94 -29.46 5.62
C GLY A 354 13.12 -29.51 7.14
N ILE A 355 12.84 -28.41 7.82
CA ILE A 355 12.94 -28.24 9.28
C ILE A 355 11.66 -28.75 9.96
N ALA A 356 10.51 -28.61 9.31
CA ALA A 356 9.22 -29.08 9.83
C ALA A 356 9.18 -30.59 10.15
N LYS A 357 10.12 -31.36 9.59
CA LYS A 357 10.27 -32.81 9.82
C LYS A 357 10.82 -33.18 11.19
N PHE A 358 11.45 -32.24 11.92
CA PHE A 358 11.94 -32.51 13.26
C PHE A 358 10.80 -32.50 14.29
N GLN A 359 10.92 -33.34 15.30
CA GLN A 359 9.91 -33.49 16.35
C GLN A 359 9.63 -32.13 17.03
N GLY A 360 8.34 -31.76 17.11
CA GLY A 360 7.91 -30.49 17.71
C GLY A 360 7.92 -29.28 16.77
N LEU A 361 8.40 -29.42 15.53
CA LEU A 361 8.48 -28.33 14.55
C LEU A 361 7.48 -28.45 13.39
N GLY A 362 6.52 -29.38 13.46
CA GLY A 362 5.52 -29.58 12.40
C GLY A 362 4.65 -28.35 12.09
N TRP A 363 4.59 -27.37 13.00
CA TRP A 363 3.92 -26.08 12.77
C TRP A 363 4.65 -25.19 11.74
N LEU A 364 5.86 -25.56 11.33
CA LEU A 364 6.61 -24.90 10.24
C LEU A 364 6.32 -25.50 8.86
N ASP A 365 5.40 -26.46 8.74
CA ASP A 365 5.04 -27.04 7.45
C ASP A 365 4.41 -25.97 6.54
N GLY A 366 4.96 -25.79 5.33
CA GLY A 366 4.59 -24.68 4.43
C GLY A 366 5.13 -23.30 4.84
N ALA A 367 5.82 -23.17 5.97
CA ALA A 367 6.41 -21.90 6.42
C ALA A 367 7.60 -21.49 5.53
N TRP A 368 7.84 -20.19 5.46
CA TRP A 368 8.95 -19.64 4.65
C TRP A 368 9.51 -18.34 5.21
N ILE A 369 10.79 -18.11 4.90
CA ILE A 369 11.50 -16.85 5.13
C ILE A 369 11.86 -16.27 3.77
N GLN A 370 11.67 -14.97 3.60
CA GLN A 370 11.97 -14.26 2.37
C GLN A 370 12.73 -12.97 2.65
N ALA A 371 13.75 -12.72 1.83
CA ALA A 371 14.45 -11.45 1.78
C ALA A 371 14.33 -10.90 0.35
N ASN A 372 14.06 -9.61 0.23
CA ASN A 372 13.97 -8.91 -1.04
C ASN A 372 14.73 -7.59 -0.93
N TYR A 373 15.65 -7.37 -1.85
CA TYR A 373 16.41 -6.13 -1.98
C TYR A 373 16.12 -5.53 -3.34
N ASN A 374 15.81 -4.23 -3.40
CA ASN A 374 15.79 -3.49 -4.66
C ASN A 374 16.67 -2.25 -4.52
N HIS A 375 17.37 -1.94 -5.60
CA HIS A 375 18.13 -0.73 -5.75
C HIS A 375 17.58 0.04 -6.94
N VAL A 376 17.19 1.29 -6.70
CA VAL A 376 16.56 2.15 -7.69
C VAL A 376 17.52 3.29 -8.02
N PHE A 377 17.78 3.47 -9.31
CA PHE A 377 18.45 4.61 -9.88
C PHE A 377 17.38 5.50 -10.49
N VAL A 378 17.24 6.73 -10.02
CA VAL A 378 16.27 7.71 -10.54
C VAL A 378 17.02 8.82 -11.25
N ARG A 379 16.50 9.24 -12.40
CA ARG A 379 16.98 10.38 -13.16
C ARG A 379 15.77 11.20 -13.60
N CYS A 380 15.72 12.45 -13.18
CA CYS A 380 14.79 13.45 -13.68
C CYS A 380 15.47 14.20 -14.82
N ASP A 381 14.66 14.71 -15.76
CA ASP A 381 15.20 15.46 -16.90
C ASP A 381 15.34 16.96 -16.56
N ASP A 382 14.53 17.47 -15.61
CA ASP A 382 14.64 18.82 -15.05
C ASP A 382 15.31 18.89 -13.65
N LEU A 383 15.71 20.11 -13.23
CA LEU A 383 16.16 20.43 -11.86
C LEU A 383 14.99 20.43 -10.86
N SER A 384 14.04 19.53 -11.06
CA SER A 384 12.85 19.42 -10.23
C SER A 384 13.21 19.11 -8.79
N ALA A 385 12.30 19.46 -7.87
CA ALA A 385 12.44 19.08 -6.48
C ALA A 385 12.48 17.55 -6.26
N THR A 386 12.14 16.74 -7.27
CA THR A 386 12.37 15.29 -7.26
C THR A 386 13.87 14.97 -7.27
N CYS A 387 14.65 15.78 -7.99
CA CYS A 387 16.10 15.67 -8.12
C CYS A 387 16.89 16.56 -7.14
N SER A 388 16.32 17.66 -6.62
CA SER A 388 16.92 18.45 -5.53
C SER A 388 16.52 17.98 -4.13
N ASP A 389 15.30 17.49 -3.93
CA ASP A 389 14.67 17.25 -2.61
C ASP A 389 14.32 15.76 -2.36
N GLN A 390 15.21 14.83 -2.73
CA GLN A 390 15.41 13.70 -1.81
C GLN A 390 16.51 13.96 -0.77
N ASP A 391 17.17 15.11 -0.87
CA ASP A 391 17.62 15.78 0.33
C ASP A 391 16.36 16.35 0.99
N PHE A 392 15.77 15.59 1.92
CA PHE A 392 15.06 16.19 3.05
C PHE A 392 15.92 17.38 3.49
N GLY A 393 15.44 18.62 3.37
CA GLY A 393 16.28 19.83 3.34
C GLY A 393 17.39 19.92 4.39
N TYR A 394 18.55 19.34 4.09
CA TYR A 394 19.71 19.25 4.98
C TYR A 394 20.98 19.62 4.22
N GLY A 395 21.21 20.92 4.05
CA GLY A 395 22.52 21.49 3.79
C GLY A 395 23.09 21.29 2.37
N PRO A 396 23.97 22.19 1.92
CA PRO A 396 24.48 22.20 0.57
C PRO A 396 25.53 21.09 0.39
N VAL A 397 25.12 19.95 -0.14
CA VAL A 397 26.05 19.07 -0.85
C VAL A 397 25.98 19.46 -2.31
N ARG A 398 27.13 19.77 -2.93
CA ARG A 398 27.24 20.02 -4.37
C ARG A 398 26.68 18.81 -5.12
N SER A 399 25.42 18.89 -5.55
CA SER A 399 24.91 18.02 -6.61
C SER A 399 25.74 18.33 -7.86
N THR A 400 26.50 17.34 -8.31
CA THR A 400 27.07 17.37 -9.65
C THR A 400 25.93 17.53 -10.64
N ARG A 401 26.14 18.31 -11.71
CA ARG A 401 25.17 18.90 -12.65
C ARG A 401 24.23 17.93 -13.41
N TYR A 402 24.08 16.69 -12.98
CA TYR A 402 23.15 15.65 -13.42
C TYR A 402 22.84 14.74 -12.23
N GLY A 403 21.62 14.79 -11.69
CA GLY A 403 21.22 14.14 -10.44
C GLY A 403 20.91 12.65 -10.61
N ASP A 404 21.91 11.78 -10.43
CA ASP A 404 21.69 10.35 -10.21
C ASP A 404 21.36 10.11 -8.73
N GLN A 405 20.07 10.01 -8.40
CA GLN A 405 19.66 9.61 -7.05
C GLN A 405 19.60 8.09 -6.92
N ARG A 406 20.13 7.57 -5.81
CA ARG A 406 20.27 6.14 -5.55
C ARG A 406 19.54 5.78 -4.27
N ILE A 407 18.51 4.94 -4.38
CA ILE A 407 17.70 4.51 -3.26
C ILE A 407 17.80 3.00 -3.15
N GLY A 408 18.37 2.53 -2.03
CA GLY A 408 18.37 1.11 -1.69
C GLY A 408 17.27 0.82 -0.68
N ASN A 409 16.44 -0.18 -0.94
CA ASN A 409 15.48 -0.67 0.02
C ASN A 409 15.64 -2.17 0.28
N LEU A 410 15.41 -2.54 1.53
CA LEU A 410 15.51 -3.91 2.01
C LEU A 410 14.20 -4.29 2.69
N ALA A 411 13.61 -5.40 2.25
CA ALA A 411 12.41 -5.96 2.81
C ALA A 411 12.67 -7.40 3.25
N PHE A 412 12.20 -7.75 4.44
CA PHE A 412 12.18 -9.10 4.99
C PHE A 412 10.75 -9.50 5.28
N SER A 413 10.41 -10.74 4.96
CA SER A 413 9.09 -11.30 5.20
C SER A 413 9.23 -12.69 5.77
N VAL A 414 8.48 -12.99 6.82
CA VAL A 414 8.41 -14.34 7.41
C VAL A 414 6.95 -14.73 7.48
N ALA A 415 6.63 -15.97 7.13
CA ALA A 415 5.31 -16.54 7.27
C ALA A 415 5.40 -17.90 7.97
N PHE A 416 4.53 -18.08 8.96
CA PHE A 416 4.31 -19.31 9.69
C PHE A 416 2.90 -19.82 9.42
#